data_AF-A0AA39FCM0-F1
#
_entry.id   AF-A0AA39FCM0-F1
#
_cell.length_a   1.000
_cell.length_b   1.000
_cell.length_c   1.000
_cell.angle_alpha   90.00
_cell.angle_beta   90.00
_cell.angle_gamma   90.00
#
_symmetry.space_group_name_H-M   'P 1'
#
loop_
_entity.id
_entity.type
_entity.pdbx_description
1 polymer ?
#
loop_
_entity_poly.entity_id
_entity_poly.type
_entity_poly.pdbx_seq_one_letter_code
_entity_poly.pdbx_strand_id
1 'polypeptide(L)'
;MVDVLNVNNNTAVLCDFQYEQQTVSDGELWCDSVWDSVLCWPRTKASDTAKLQCPLAKGVDPTKFVEKRCGDDGKWEGRNGTQDSPMGWTNYTPCYTSETWFLLRKIYTGNKDAAEVIMEIAENTRTLEFVGLSISVTALLISLAIFCRFRKYMKSLRNTRTRIHKNLFVAMAIQVTTRLTLYIDQALMKSAPLGLDHSIHNTPILCKATYVLLEYARTAMFMWMFIEGFFLHNMVTVTVFQETTSYRMYRLIGWGLPVIMTMTWAIVTALYYPFTCFYNYNLTSYFWILEGPRMGVILLNFLFLMNIVRVLVVKLRQSHTSETEQIRKAVKAAVVLFPLLGITNLLSMAGVPLEKTVWFALWSYTTHFLTSFQGLFLATIYCFLNGEVRTALHKTMFVYLSRRNTVDQRARRPSAFSACQSHRITSVIDTDEDELRSCGWIKLCCSNNRNTPSLDRPAESVEH
;
A
#
# COMPACT_ATOMS: atom_id res chain seq x y z
N MET A 1 24.58 -0.95 2.10
CA MET A 1 23.85 -2.22 2.41
C MET A 1 24.80 -3.29 2.97
N VAL A 2 25.74 -2.88 3.81
CA VAL A 2 26.42 -3.71 4.80
C VAL A 2 26.51 -2.81 6.02
N ASP A 3 25.37 -2.54 6.64
CA ASP A 3 25.35 -1.76 7.88
C ASP A 3 25.07 -2.70 9.03
N VAL A 4 26.12 -2.80 9.84
CA VAL A 4 26.10 -3.13 11.26
C VAL A 4 25.66 -4.56 11.56
N LEU A 5 26.55 -5.51 11.26
CA LEU A 5 26.77 -6.58 12.23
C LEU A 5 27.53 -5.96 13.39
N ASN A 6 26.80 -5.73 14.47
CA ASN A 6 27.31 -5.24 15.73
C ASN A 6 28.55 -6.04 16.13
N VAL A 7 29.69 -5.36 16.22
CA VAL A 7 30.98 -5.93 16.64
C VAL A 7 30.84 -6.32 18.10
N ASN A 8 30.56 -7.60 18.35
CA ASN A 8 30.79 -8.18 19.66
C ASN A 8 32.20 -8.77 19.66
N ASN A 9 33.05 -8.34 20.59
CA ASN A 9 34.36 -8.96 20.88
C ASN A 9 34.26 -10.50 21.02
N ASN A 10 33.08 -10.99 21.39
CA ASN A 10 32.77 -12.41 21.54
C ASN A 10 32.87 -13.23 20.24
N THR A 11 32.69 -12.65 19.05
CA THR A 11 32.76 -13.42 17.78
C THR A 11 34.19 -13.66 17.30
N ALA A 12 35.11 -12.72 17.54
CA ALA A 12 36.52 -12.90 17.25
C ALA A 12 37.14 -13.95 18.19
N VAL A 13 36.82 -13.88 19.48
CA VAL A 13 37.28 -14.88 20.46
C VAL A 13 36.70 -16.28 20.17
N LEU A 14 35.43 -16.36 19.77
CA LEU A 14 34.83 -17.64 19.36
C LEU A 14 35.51 -18.22 18.11
N CYS A 15 35.95 -17.37 17.19
CA CYS A 15 36.65 -17.77 15.98
C CYS A 15 38.02 -18.40 16.31
N ASP A 16 38.77 -17.80 17.21
CA ASP A 16 40.07 -18.34 17.64
C ASP A 16 39.90 -19.67 18.38
N PHE A 17 38.88 -19.78 19.23
CA PHE A 17 38.56 -21.04 19.93
C PHE A 17 38.16 -22.16 18.96
N GLN A 18 37.45 -21.83 17.86
CA GLN A 18 37.02 -22.81 16.87
C GLN A 18 38.20 -23.53 16.19
N TYR A 19 39.35 -22.88 16.05
CA TYR A 19 40.53 -23.43 15.38
C TYR A 19 41.73 -23.66 16.31
N GLU A 20 41.51 -23.57 17.63
CA GLU A 20 42.56 -23.76 18.65
C GLU A 20 43.14 -25.19 18.61
N GLN A 21 42.31 -26.19 18.28
CA GLN A 21 42.69 -27.60 18.18
C GLN A 21 43.28 -28.01 16.82
N GLN A 22 43.41 -27.08 15.87
CA GLN A 22 43.99 -27.39 14.56
C GLN A 22 45.49 -27.65 14.71
N THR A 23 45.93 -28.88 14.43
CA THR A 23 47.32 -29.32 14.59
C THR A 23 48.22 -28.63 13.57
N VAL A 24 49.18 -27.86 14.07
CA VAL A 24 50.23 -27.21 13.26
C VAL A 24 51.48 -28.08 13.34
N SER A 25 52.12 -28.36 12.22
CA SER A 25 53.36 -29.14 12.19
C SER A 25 54.56 -28.25 12.57
N ASP A 26 55.39 -28.72 13.51
CA ASP A 26 56.57 -27.99 13.97
C ASP A 26 57.56 -27.76 12.81
N GLY A 27 57.91 -26.49 12.58
CA GLY A 27 58.86 -26.07 11.55
C GLY A 27 58.23 -25.51 10.26
N GLU A 28 56.90 -25.51 10.14
CA GLU A 28 56.20 -24.89 9.01
C GLU A 28 55.68 -23.49 9.38
N LEU A 29 55.68 -22.55 8.42
CA LEU A 29 55.06 -21.23 8.57
C LEU A 29 53.56 -21.31 8.27
N TRP A 30 52.74 -20.69 9.10
CA TRP A 30 51.28 -20.67 9.00
C TRP A 30 50.74 -19.28 9.27
N CYS A 31 49.65 -18.94 8.60
CA CYS A 31 48.79 -17.83 8.97
C CYS A 31 47.83 -18.26 10.08
N ASP A 32 47.74 -17.44 11.13
CA ASP A 32 46.83 -17.64 12.25
C ASP A 32 45.35 -17.53 11.85
N SER A 33 44.48 -18.12 12.68
CA SER A 33 43.04 -17.94 12.55
C SER A 33 42.67 -16.47 12.69
N VAL A 34 41.72 -16.00 11.89
CA VAL A 34 41.31 -14.60 11.96
C VAL A 34 39.85 -14.40 11.60
N TRP A 35 39.17 -13.57 12.39
CA TRP A 35 37.84 -13.07 12.08
C TRP A 35 37.96 -11.80 11.22
N ASP A 36 37.43 -11.78 10.00
CA ASP A 36 37.55 -10.62 9.09
C ASP A 36 36.32 -9.68 9.11
N SER A 37 35.53 -9.73 10.19
CA SER A 37 34.22 -9.07 10.34
C SER A 37 33.07 -9.73 9.58
N VAL A 38 33.33 -10.77 8.77
CA VAL A 38 32.29 -11.49 8.02
C VAL A 38 32.38 -13.00 8.22
N LEU A 39 33.58 -13.58 8.06
CA LEU A 39 33.85 -15.01 8.21
C LEU A 39 35.02 -15.26 9.16
N CYS A 40 34.98 -16.45 9.77
CA CYS A 40 36.06 -16.98 10.59
C CYS A 40 37.00 -17.82 9.73
N TRP A 41 38.22 -17.33 9.50
CA TRP A 41 39.20 -17.99 8.65
C TRP A 41 40.04 -19.00 9.45
N PRO A 42 40.21 -20.25 8.95
CA PRO A 42 41.03 -21.27 9.60
C PRO A 42 42.52 -20.95 9.49
N ARG A 43 43.32 -21.61 10.34
CA ARG A 43 44.79 -21.58 10.18
C ARG A 43 45.16 -22.19 8.84
N THR A 44 46.03 -21.50 8.10
CA THR A 44 46.36 -21.85 6.72
C THR A 44 47.87 -21.82 6.52
N LYS A 45 48.42 -22.83 5.84
CA LYS A 45 49.87 -22.94 5.62
C LYS A 45 50.38 -21.79 4.74
N ALA A 46 51.62 -21.37 4.97
CA ALA A 46 52.29 -20.37 4.13
C ALA A 46 52.27 -20.79 2.65
N SER A 47 52.09 -19.80 1.76
CA SER A 47 51.90 -19.96 0.32
C SER A 47 50.61 -20.69 -0.11
N ASP A 48 49.73 -21.06 0.82
CA ASP A 48 48.47 -21.75 0.53
C ASP A 48 47.25 -20.80 0.59
N THR A 49 46.11 -21.26 0.06
CA THR A 49 44.88 -20.47 -0.02
C THR A 49 43.74 -21.14 0.74
N ALA A 50 43.19 -20.43 1.71
CA ALA A 50 42.00 -20.83 2.43
C ALA A 50 40.76 -20.60 1.56
N LYS A 51 39.82 -21.55 1.58
CA LYS A 51 38.57 -21.47 0.83
C LYS A 51 37.38 -21.80 1.73
N LEU A 52 36.43 -20.88 1.82
CA LEU A 52 35.21 -21.02 2.62
C LEU A 52 33.97 -20.78 1.76
N GLN A 53 32.85 -21.38 2.15
CA GLN A 53 31.56 -21.06 1.54
C GLN A 53 31.16 -19.62 1.87
N CYS A 54 30.50 -18.97 0.92
CA CYS A 54 29.98 -17.63 1.13
C CYS A 54 28.97 -17.61 2.29
N PRO A 55 28.94 -16.53 3.09
CA PRO A 55 28.08 -16.46 4.26
C PRO A 55 26.60 -16.51 3.85
N LEU A 56 25.77 -17.08 4.73
CA LEU A 56 24.32 -17.07 4.56
C LEU A 56 23.78 -15.67 4.84
N ALA A 57 23.95 -14.77 3.88
CA ALA A 57 23.59 -13.36 3.98
C ALA A 57 22.70 -12.92 2.79
N LYS A 58 21.93 -11.85 3.00
CA LYS A 58 21.01 -11.32 1.98
C LYS A 58 21.80 -10.80 0.78
N GLY A 59 21.45 -11.26 -0.43
CA GLY A 59 22.11 -10.87 -1.69
C GLY A 59 23.40 -11.65 -2.01
N VAL A 60 23.77 -12.60 -1.16
CA VAL A 60 24.92 -13.49 -1.29
C VAL A 60 24.47 -14.89 -1.68
N ASP A 61 25.22 -15.54 -2.57
CA ASP A 61 24.99 -16.90 -3.02
C ASP A 61 25.83 -17.88 -2.18
N PRO A 62 25.23 -18.68 -1.28
CA PRO A 62 25.95 -19.59 -0.39
C PRO A 62 26.56 -20.80 -1.13
N THR A 63 26.18 -21.02 -2.40
CA THR A 63 26.77 -22.10 -3.21
C THR A 63 28.16 -21.74 -3.75
N LYS A 64 28.52 -20.46 -3.69
CA LYS A 64 29.82 -19.95 -4.11
C LYS A 64 30.82 -19.98 -2.96
N PHE A 65 32.08 -19.78 -3.31
CA PHE A 65 33.19 -19.77 -2.37
C PHE A 65 33.91 -18.44 -2.40
N VAL A 66 34.46 -18.09 -1.24
CA VAL A 66 35.40 -16.99 -1.05
C VAL A 66 36.76 -17.55 -0.67
N GLU A 67 37.80 -16.91 -1.18
CA GLU A 67 39.17 -17.36 -1.04
C GLU A 67 40.02 -16.25 -0.40
N LYS A 68 40.97 -16.68 0.44
CA LYS A 68 41.93 -15.79 1.11
C LYS A 68 43.30 -16.44 1.13
N ARG A 69 44.32 -15.69 0.76
CA ARG A 69 45.67 -16.22 0.54
C ARG A 69 46.60 -15.92 1.72
N CYS A 70 47.34 -16.96 2.12
CA CYS A 70 48.43 -16.84 3.08
C CYS A 70 49.75 -16.62 2.32
N GLY A 71 50.48 -15.57 2.70
CA GLY A 71 51.79 -15.26 2.14
C GLY A 71 52.87 -16.24 2.57
N ASP A 72 54.01 -16.19 1.90
CA ASP A 72 55.15 -17.08 2.16
C ASP A 72 55.81 -16.84 3.53
N ASP A 73 55.57 -15.66 4.13
CA ASP A 73 56.07 -15.26 5.44
C ASP A 73 55.12 -15.62 6.60
N GLY A 74 54.05 -16.37 6.33
CA GLY A 74 53.06 -16.77 7.34
C GLY A 74 52.09 -15.63 7.74
N LYS A 75 51.92 -14.61 6.90
CA LYS A 75 50.95 -13.53 7.12
C LYS A 75 49.90 -13.46 6.02
N TRP A 76 48.71 -13.01 6.37
CA TRP A 76 47.62 -12.83 5.42
C TRP A 76 47.92 -11.72 4.40
N GLU A 77 47.71 -11.99 3.11
CA GLU A 77 47.93 -11.01 2.05
C GLU A 77 46.90 -9.87 2.08
N GLY A 78 47.33 -8.63 1.81
CA GLY A 78 46.45 -7.48 1.61
C GLY A 78 46.06 -7.27 0.14
N ARG A 79 45.29 -6.21 -0.13
CA ARG A 79 44.59 -5.99 -1.42
C ARG A 79 45.51 -5.95 -2.64
N ASN A 80 46.73 -5.42 -2.49
CA ASN A 80 47.72 -5.31 -3.55
C ASN A 80 48.93 -6.22 -3.31
N GLY A 81 48.79 -7.27 -2.49
CA GLY A 81 49.91 -8.06 -1.99
C GLY A 81 50.75 -7.35 -0.92
N THR A 82 50.29 -6.19 -0.44
CA THR A 82 50.90 -5.45 0.68
C THR A 82 50.42 -5.99 2.02
N GLN A 83 51.27 -5.98 3.05
CA GLN A 83 50.96 -6.48 4.40
C GLN A 83 50.42 -5.37 5.31
N ASP A 84 49.38 -4.66 4.87
CA ASP A 84 48.94 -3.43 5.54
C ASP A 84 48.06 -3.68 6.78
N SER A 85 47.58 -4.91 6.99
CA SER A 85 46.73 -5.28 8.13
C SER A 85 46.97 -6.73 8.56
N PRO A 86 47.03 -7.02 9.88
CA PRO A 86 47.14 -8.40 10.38
C PRO A 86 45.94 -9.28 9.99
N MET A 87 44.79 -8.67 9.66
CA MET A 87 43.62 -9.39 9.17
C MET A 87 43.70 -9.73 7.67
N GLY A 88 44.64 -9.15 6.91
CA GLY A 88 44.69 -9.28 5.45
C GLY A 88 43.47 -8.71 4.74
N TRP A 89 43.34 -9.01 3.44
CA TRP A 89 42.22 -8.59 2.60
C TRP A 89 41.53 -9.79 1.96
N THR A 90 40.20 -9.79 1.96
CA THR A 90 39.37 -10.83 1.35
C THR A 90 38.52 -10.24 0.23
N ASN A 91 38.48 -10.89 -0.92
CA ASN A 91 37.62 -10.49 -2.03
C ASN A 91 36.24 -11.17 -1.98
N TYR A 92 35.24 -10.50 -1.41
CA TYR A 92 33.87 -11.00 -1.36
C TYR A 92 33.06 -10.79 -2.67
N THR A 93 33.65 -10.18 -3.70
CA THR A 93 32.99 -9.95 -5.00
C THR A 93 32.33 -11.21 -5.58
N PRO A 94 32.97 -12.39 -5.58
CA PRO A 94 32.39 -13.61 -6.14
C PRO A 94 31.12 -14.06 -5.42
N CYS A 95 30.99 -13.76 -4.13
CA CYS A 95 29.87 -14.16 -3.30
C CYS A 95 28.57 -13.45 -3.67
N TYR A 96 28.62 -12.28 -4.31
CA TYR A 96 27.40 -11.59 -4.69
C TYR A 96 26.65 -12.32 -5.82
N THR A 97 25.32 -12.28 -5.72
CA THR A 97 24.43 -12.60 -6.84
C THR A 97 24.66 -11.62 -7.98
N SER A 98 24.46 -12.06 -9.23
CA SER A 98 24.59 -11.22 -10.43
C SER A 98 23.83 -9.90 -10.33
N GLU A 99 22.64 -9.97 -9.76
CA GLU A 99 21.70 -8.90 -9.52
C GLU A 99 22.25 -7.90 -8.49
N THR A 100 22.73 -8.40 -7.36
CA THR A 100 23.30 -7.58 -6.28
C THR A 100 24.58 -6.90 -6.75
N TRP A 101 25.43 -7.63 -7.48
CA TRP A 101 26.65 -7.09 -8.07
C TRP A 101 26.36 -5.98 -9.09
N PHE A 102 25.34 -6.14 -9.93
CA PHE A 102 24.91 -5.12 -10.87
C PHE A 102 24.48 -3.82 -10.17
N LEU A 103 23.69 -3.93 -9.08
CA LEU A 103 23.33 -2.76 -8.28
C LEU A 103 24.53 -2.14 -7.57
N LEU A 104 25.40 -2.95 -6.97
CA LEU A 104 26.60 -2.47 -6.30
C LEU A 104 27.46 -1.67 -7.27
N ARG A 105 27.67 -2.20 -8.48
CA ARG A 105 28.40 -1.50 -9.54
C ARG A 105 27.73 -0.18 -9.89
N LYS A 106 26.40 -0.13 -10.02
CA LYS A 106 25.66 1.09 -10.36
C LYS A 106 25.72 2.18 -9.27
N ILE A 107 25.86 1.78 -8.01
CA ILE A 107 25.97 2.70 -6.86
C ILE A 107 27.42 3.17 -6.70
N TYR A 108 28.39 2.28 -6.86
CA TYR A 108 29.82 2.55 -6.67
C TYR A 108 30.56 2.99 -7.95
N THR A 109 29.87 3.22 -9.06
CA THR A 109 30.48 3.79 -10.29
C THR A 109 30.94 5.25 -10.13
N GLY A 110 30.51 5.96 -9.08
CA GLY A 110 30.97 7.31 -8.75
C GLY A 110 32.07 7.34 -7.67
N ASN A 111 32.39 8.53 -7.15
CA ASN A 111 33.23 8.68 -5.95
C ASN A 111 32.59 7.98 -4.75
N LYS A 112 33.42 7.53 -3.79
CA LYS A 112 32.96 6.89 -2.54
C LYS A 112 31.91 7.74 -1.81
N ASP A 113 32.12 9.06 -1.78
CA ASP A 113 31.21 10.03 -1.14
C ASP A 113 29.81 10.05 -1.80
N ALA A 114 29.72 9.81 -3.11
CA ALA A 114 28.44 9.75 -3.80
C ALA A 114 27.65 8.48 -3.44
N ALA A 115 28.34 7.36 -3.23
CA ALA A 115 27.72 6.10 -2.84
C ALA A 115 27.15 6.18 -1.41
N GLU A 116 27.85 6.84 -0.49
CA GLU A 116 27.39 7.08 0.89
C GLU A 116 26.11 7.91 0.91
N VAL A 117 26.07 9.03 0.18
CA VAL A 117 24.87 9.87 0.08
C VAL A 117 23.70 9.12 -0.55
N ILE A 118 23.92 8.29 -1.58
CA ILE A 118 22.86 7.47 -2.19
C ILE A 118 22.27 6.47 -1.18
N MET A 119 23.11 5.85 -0.34
CA MET A 119 22.66 4.93 0.70
C MET A 119 21.86 5.64 1.80
N GLU A 120 22.33 6.82 2.24
CA GLU A 120 21.62 7.66 3.21
C GLU A 120 20.23 8.07 2.69
N ILE A 121 20.16 8.52 1.43
CA ILE A 121 18.89 8.86 0.78
C ILE A 121 17.96 7.65 0.77
N ALA A 122 18.46 6.44 0.48
CA ALA A 122 17.64 5.23 0.45
C ALA A 122 17.07 4.87 1.83
N GLU A 123 17.85 5.02 2.91
CA GLU A 123 17.38 4.78 4.28
C GLU A 123 16.36 5.83 4.74
N ASN A 124 16.62 7.11 4.48
CA ASN A 124 15.70 8.21 4.79
C ASN A 124 14.38 8.05 4.02
N THR A 125 14.47 7.71 2.74
CA THR A 125 13.31 7.46 1.89
C THR A 125 12.49 6.26 2.39
N ARG A 126 13.16 5.18 2.81
CA ARG A 126 12.49 4.01 3.39
C ARG A 126 11.75 4.34 4.69
N THR A 127 12.32 5.19 5.53
CA THR A 127 11.66 5.68 6.75
C THR A 127 10.43 6.52 6.41
N LEU A 128 10.55 7.41 5.43
CA LEU A 128 9.43 8.20 4.91
C LEU A 128 8.30 7.30 4.38
N GLU A 129 8.63 6.26 3.62
CA GLU A 129 7.63 5.30 3.13
C GLU A 129 6.90 4.60 4.27
N PHE A 130 7.64 4.12 5.28
CA PHE A 130 7.05 3.44 6.43
C PHE A 130 6.02 4.32 7.15
N VAL A 131 6.37 5.59 7.42
CA VAL A 131 5.47 6.56 8.06
C VAL A 131 4.28 6.88 7.15
N GLY A 132 4.53 7.15 5.87
CA GLY A 132 3.48 7.49 4.90
C GLY A 132 2.46 6.37 4.70
N LEU A 133 2.92 5.12 4.57
CA LEU A 133 2.06 3.94 4.44
C LEU A 133 1.21 3.71 5.70
N SER A 134 1.76 3.96 6.89
CA SER A 134 1.04 3.83 8.17
C SER A 134 -0.10 4.85 8.30
N ILE A 135 0.13 6.10 7.88
CA ILE A 135 -0.92 7.13 7.84
C ILE A 135 -1.96 6.77 6.78
N SER A 136 -1.51 6.35 5.60
CA SER A 136 -2.35 5.98 4.46
C SER A 136 -3.29 4.82 4.79
N VAL A 137 -2.80 3.75 5.41
CA VAL A 137 -3.65 2.61 5.80
C VAL A 137 -4.70 3.02 6.82
N THR A 138 -4.34 3.86 7.79
CA THR A 138 -5.28 4.35 8.81
C THR A 138 -6.41 5.13 8.17
N ALA A 139 -6.08 6.05 7.25
CA ALA A 139 -7.09 6.82 6.50
C ALA A 139 -7.98 5.94 5.61
N LEU A 140 -7.41 4.92 4.94
CA LEU A 140 -8.15 3.97 4.13
C LEU A 140 -9.11 3.11 4.96
N LEU A 141 -8.68 2.61 6.12
CA LEU A 141 -9.52 1.83 7.02
C LEU A 141 -10.69 2.65 7.57
N ILE A 142 -10.45 3.89 7.99
CA ILE A 142 -11.51 4.81 8.41
C ILE A 142 -12.50 5.05 7.26
N SER A 143 -12.00 5.29 6.05
CA SER A 143 -12.84 5.53 4.87
C SER A 143 -13.70 4.30 4.52
N LEU A 144 -13.11 3.11 4.52
CA LEU A 144 -13.82 1.84 4.31
C LEU A 144 -14.88 1.61 5.39
N ALA A 145 -14.57 1.89 6.66
CA ALA A 145 -15.52 1.79 7.76
C ALA A 145 -16.71 2.74 7.58
N ILE A 146 -16.47 4.00 7.18
CA ILE A 146 -17.52 4.97 6.82
C ILE A 146 -18.37 4.40 5.68
N PHE A 147 -17.77 3.99 4.57
CA PHE A 147 -18.50 3.44 3.42
C PHE A 147 -19.27 2.15 3.72
N CYS A 148 -18.86 1.36 4.70
CA CYS A 148 -19.54 0.16 5.16
C CYS A 148 -20.69 0.48 6.11
N ARG A 149 -20.49 1.36 7.10
CA ARG A 149 -21.50 1.74 8.10
C ARG A 149 -22.62 2.57 7.49
N PHE A 150 -22.27 3.54 6.64
CA PHE A 150 -23.25 4.37 5.94
C PHE A 150 -23.85 3.70 4.71
N ARG A 151 -23.39 2.49 4.33
CA ARG A 151 -24.00 1.69 3.24
C ARG A 151 -25.50 1.46 3.49
N LYS A 152 -25.91 1.28 4.75
CA LYS A 152 -27.30 1.03 5.14
C LYS A 152 -28.18 2.31 5.10
N TYR A 153 -27.60 3.47 5.40
CA TYR A 153 -28.30 4.76 5.48
C TYR A 153 -28.29 5.54 4.16
N MET A 154 -27.22 5.45 3.37
CA MET A 154 -27.04 6.16 2.10
C MET A 154 -27.42 5.25 0.91
N LYS A 155 -28.66 4.78 0.85
CA LYS A 155 -29.19 3.98 -0.29
C LYS A 155 -29.07 4.73 -1.63
N SER A 156 -29.03 6.07 -1.59
CA SER A 156 -28.84 6.99 -2.72
C SER A 156 -27.48 6.85 -3.42
N LEU A 157 -26.42 6.47 -2.69
CA LEU A 157 -25.06 6.35 -3.22
C LEU A 157 -24.75 4.98 -3.83
N ARG A 158 -25.77 4.15 -4.13
CA ARG A 158 -25.62 2.81 -4.74
C ARG A 158 -25.33 2.87 -6.25
N ASN A 159 -24.61 3.90 -6.68
CA ASN A 159 -24.21 4.08 -8.07
C ASN A 159 -23.03 3.16 -8.42
N THR A 160 -22.92 2.78 -9.69
CA THR A 160 -21.83 1.94 -10.20
C THR A 160 -20.45 2.53 -9.87
N ARG A 161 -20.31 3.87 -9.93
CA ARG A 161 -19.10 4.62 -9.58
C ARG A 161 -18.60 4.35 -8.16
N THR A 162 -19.48 4.36 -7.16
CA THR A 162 -19.08 4.18 -5.76
C THR A 162 -18.69 2.74 -5.46
N ARG A 163 -19.19 1.77 -6.23
CA ARG A 163 -18.74 0.36 -6.15
C ARG A 163 -17.32 0.21 -6.68
N ILE A 164 -16.99 0.86 -7.79
CA ILE A 164 -15.63 0.88 -8.36
C ILE A 164 -14.65 1.49 -7.34
N HIS A 165 -14.97 2.66 -6.77
CA HIS A 165 -14.16 3.32 -5.73
C HIS A 165 -13.91 2.44 -4.51
N LYS A 166 -14.93 1.70 -4.05
CA LYS A 166 -14.78 0.77 -2.92
C LYS A 166 -13.81 -0.36 -3.24
N ASN A 167 -13.87 -0.94 -4.45
CA ASN A 167 -12.95 -2.00 -4.84
C ASN A 167 -11.52 -1.47 -4.96
N LEU A 168 -11.32 -0.25 -5.48
CA LEU A 168 -10.01 0.40 -5.50
C LEU A 168 -9.46 0.60 -4.07
N PHE A 169 -10.28 1.09 -3.14
CA PHE A 169 -9.87 1.22 -1.74
C PHE A 169 -9.52 -0.10 -1.08
N VAL A 170 -10.25 -1.18 -1.39
CA VAL A 170 -9.93 -2.53 -0.88
C VAL A 170 -8.61 -3.02 -1.46
N ALA A 171 -8.39 -2.90 -2.77
CA ALA A 171 -7.14 -3.31 -3.40
C ALA A 171 -5.94 -2.55 -2.84
N MET A 172 -6.08 -1.24 -2.67
CA MET A 172 -5.04 -0.40 -2.08
C MET A 172 -4.80 -0.71 -0.60
N ALA A 173 -5.84 -0.96 0.18
CA ALA A 173 -5.69 -1.37 1.58
C ALA A 173 -4.89 -2.67 1.69
N ILE A 174 -5.22 -3.69 0.89
CA ILE A 174 -4.48 -4.97 0.86
C ILE A 174 -3.01 -4.74 0.45
N GLN A 175 -2.77 -3.90 -0.55
CA GLN A 175 -1.40 -3.60 -1.02
C GLN A 175 -0.59 -2.89 0.06
N VAL A 176 -1.14 -1.85 0.69
CA VAL A 176 -0.46 -1.08 1.75
C VAL A 176 -0.24 -1.94 3.00
N THR A 177 -1.23 -2.72 3.45
CA THR A 177 -1.06 -3.59 4.62
C THR A 177 0.00 -4.65 4.38
N THR A 178 -0.02 -5.33 3.23
CA THR A 178 0.97 -6.36 2.89
C THR A 178 2.38 -5.77 2.83
N ARG A 179 2.53 -4.57 2.23
CA ARG A 179 3.82 -3.86 2.18
C ARG A 179 4.30 -3.46 3.58
N LEU A 180 3.40 -2.96 4.42
CA LEU A 180 3.73 -2.58 5.80
C LEU A 180 4.15 -3.79 6.64
N THR A 181 3.46 -4.93 6.50
CA THR A 181 3.85 -6.19 7.17
C THR A 181 5.26 -6.63 6.80
N LEU A 182 5.62 -6.55 5.51
CA LEU A 182 6.98 -6.85 5.05
C LEU A 182 8.02 -5.87 5.59
N TYR A 183 7.67 -4.60 5.75
CA TYR A 183 8.58 -3.60 6.33
C TYR A 183 8.79 -3.81 7.83
N ILE A 184 7.74 -4.19 8.55
CA ILE A 184 7.82 -4.53 9.98
C ILE A 184 8.69 -5.77 10.17
N ASP A 185 8.48 -6.84 9.39
CA ASP A 185 9.33 -8.05 9.48
C ASP A 185 10.81 -7.73 9.18
N GLN A 186 11.09 -6.89 8.18
CA GLN A 186 12.45 -6.44 7.90
C GLN A 186 13.06 -5.58 9.02
N ALA A 187 12.26 -4.76 9.71
CA ALA A 187 12.71 -3.95 10.85
C ALA A 187 12.97 -4.82 12.08
N LEU A 188 12.10 -5.80 12.36
CA LEU A 188 12.28 -6.78 13.43
C LEU A 188 13.54 -7.61 13.21
N MET A 189 13.83 -8.03 11.97
CA MET A 189 15.08 -8.72 11.63
C MET A 189 16.34 -7.90 11.94
N LYS A 190 16.31 -6.57 11.76
CA LYS A 190 17.45 -5.69 12.08
C LYS A 190 17.65 -5.52 13.59
N SER A 191 16.60 -5.70 14.39
CA SER A 191 16.59 -5.43 15.83
C SER A 191 16.54 -6.67 16.71
N ALA A 192 16.28 -7.86 16.15
CA ALA A 192 16.29 -9.11 16.89
C ALA A 192 17.73 -9.54 17.24
N PRO A 193 18.07 -9.74 18.53
CA PRO A 193 19.29 -10.43 18.90
C PRO A 193 19.22 -11.88 18.40
N LEU A 194 20.32 -12.37 17.81
CA LEU A 194 20.46 -13.73 17.27
C LEU A 194 19.83 -14.77 18.22
N GLY A 195 18.73 -15.42 17.80
CA GLY A 195 18.14 -16.55 18.54
C GLY A 195 16.62 -16.62 18.64
N LEU A 196 15.85 -15.59 18.27
CA LEU A 196 14.38 -15.64 18.21
C LEU A 196 13.90 -15.91 16.79
N ASP A 197 13.86 -17.18 16.44
CA ASP A 197 13.78 -17.72 15.08
C ASP A 197 12.32 -17.82 14.55
N HIS A 198 11.59 -16.70 14.56
CA HIS A 198 10.19 -16.63 14.10
C HIS A 198 9.97 -15.54 13.02
N SER A 199 10.94 -15.35 12.12
CA SER A 199 10.77 -14.45 10.97
C SER A 199 10.02 -15.13 9.82
N ILE A 200 9.27 -14.35 9.03
CA ILE A 200 8.64 -14.78 7.77
C ILE A 200 9.68 -15.42 6.83
N HIS A 201 10.95 -15.03 6.95
CA HIS A 201 12.06 -15.60 6.19
C HIS A 201 12.37 -17.07 6.52
N ASN A 202 12.10 -17.54 7.75
CA ASN A 202 12.34 -18.94 8.15
C ASN A 202 11.27 -19.90 7.58
N THR A 203 10.15 -19.35 7.10
CA THR A 203 9.07 -20.12 6.48
C THR A 203 9.01 -19.83 4.96
N PRO A 204 9.68 -20.63 4.12
CA PRO A 204 9.86 -20.31 2.69
C PRO A 204 8.53 -20.18 1.94
N ILE A 205 7.51 -20.93 2.35
CA ILE A 205 6.16 -20.89 1.76
C ILE A 205 5.45 -19.58 2.09
N LEU A 206 5.48 -19.15 3.36
CA LEU A 206 4.84 -17.91 3.81
C LEU A 206 5.53 -16.68 3.20
N CYS A 207 6.86 -16.71 3.10
CA CYS A 207 7.64 -15.67 2.45
C CYS A 207 7.22 -15.52 0.98
N LYS A 208 7.23 -16.61 0.20
CA LYS A 208 6.78 -16.61 -1.20
C LYS A 208 5.33 -16.13 -1.35
N ALA A 209 4.41 -16.65 -0.53
CA ALA A 209 3.01 -16.26 -0.57
C ALA A 209 2.80 -14.76 -0.29
N THR A 210 3.56 -14.18 0.64
CA THR A 210 3.45 -12.75 0.98
C THR A 210 3.93 -11.86 -0.17
N TYR A 211 5.03 -12.20 -0.84
CA TYR A 211 5.49 -11.45 -2.02
C TYR A 211 4.56 -11.60 -3.22
N VAL A 212 4.01 -12.80 -3.46
CA VAL A 212 2.99 -13.01 -4.51
C VAL A 212 1.73 -12.19 -4.20
N LEU A 213 1.28 -12.16 -2.94
CA LEU A 213 0.14 -11.35 -2.51
C LEU A 213 0.40 -9.85 -2.69
N LEU A 214 1.62 -9.38 -2.38
CA LEU A 214 2.02 -7.99 -2.59
C LEU A 214 1.90 -7.60 -4.07
N GLU A 215 2.47 -8.41 -4.96
CA GLU A 215 2.46 -8.15 -6.40
C GLU A 215 1.05 -8.26 -7.00
N TYR A 216 0.25 -9.21 -6.51
CA TYR A 216 -1.17 -9.31 -6.85
C TYR A 216 -1.94 -8.06 -6.43
N ALA A 217 -1.81 -7.64 -5.17
CA ALA A 217 -2.52 -6.47 -4.65
C ALA A 217 -2.10 -5.18 -5.38
N ARG A 218 -0.80 -5.04 -5.70
CA ARG A 218 -0.27 -3.93 -6.52
C ARG A 218 -0.86 -3.94 -7.92
N THR A 219 -0.88 -5.09 -8.59
CA THR A 219 -1.44 -5.22 -9.96
C THR A 219 -2.96 -4.96 -9.96
N ALA A 220 -3.69 -5.49 -8.97
CA ALA A 220 -5.11 -5.25 -8.81
C ALA A 220 -5.41 -3.77 -8.56
N MET A 221 -4.62 -3.08 -7.73
CA MET A 221 -4.75 -1.64 -7.51
C MET A 221 -4.62 -0.87 -8.84
N PHE A 222 -3.62 -1.19 -9.67
CA PHE A 222 -3.46 -0.55 -10.98
C PHE A 222 -4.63 -0.83 -11.93
N MET A 223 -5.13 -2.07 -11.96
CA MET A 223 -6.29 -2.42 -12.79
C MET A 223 -7.56 -1.71 -12.32
N TRP A 224 -7.80 -1.61 -11.02
CA TRP A 224 -8.94 -0.85 -10.48
C TRP A 224 -8.83 0.65 -10.76
N MET A 225 -7.62 1.21 -10.68
CA MET A 225 -7.36 2.60 -11.04
C MET A 225 -7.62 2.85 -12.54
N PHE A 226 -7.23 1.91 -13.40
CA PHE A 226 -7.52 1.98 -14.84
C PHE A 226 -9.03 1.87 -15.14
N ILE A 227 -9.72 0.92 -14.51
CA ILE A 227 -11.17 0.77 -14.66
C ILE A 227 -11.90 2.04 -14.22
N GLU A 228 -11.45 2.66 -13.14
CA GLU A 228 -11.98 3.95 -12.69
C GLU A 228 -11.75 5.05 -13.72
N GLY A 229 -10.52 5.19 -14.24
CA GLY A 229 -10.17 6.16 -15.28
C GLY A 229 -10.98 5.96 -16.57
N PHE A 230 -11.09 4.72 -17.04
CA PHE A 230 -11.89 4.35 -18.22
C PHE A 230 -13.37 4.62 -18.03
N PHE A 231 -13.92 4.26 -16.86
CA PHE A 231 -15.32 4.54 -16.51
C PHE A 231 -15.61 6.05 -16.51
N LEU A 232 -14.73 6.86 -15.89
CA LEU A 232 -14.86 8.31 -15.87
C LEU A 232 -14.73 8.91 -17.27
N HIS A 233 -13.77 8.43 -18.08
CA HIS A 233 -13.59 8.87 -19.45
C HIS A 233 -14.87 8.67 -20.27
N ASN A 234 -15.42 7.45 -20.29
CA ASN A 234 -16.63 7.15 -21.04
C ASN A 234 -17.85 7.95 -20.57
N MET A 235 -17.98 8.16 -19.26
CA MET A 235 -19.03 9.00 -18.67
C MET A 235 -18.86 10.50 -18.97
N VAL A 236 -17.68 10.96 -19.40
CA VAL A 236 -17.46 12.38 -19.75
C VAL A 236 -17.55 12.61 -21.26
N THR A 237 -17.11 11.64 -22.07
CA THR A 237 -16.98 11.75 -23.54
C THR A 237 -18.14 11.11 -24.31
N VAL A 238 -18.66 9.97 -23.86
CA VAL A 238 -19.61 9.12 -24.63
C VAL A 238 -21.05 9.21 -24.11
N THR A 239 -21.42 10.27 -23.38
CA THR A 239 -22.75 10.47 -22.77
C THR A 239 -23.93 10.64 -23.76
N VAL A 240 -23.84 10.12 -24.99
CA VAL A 240 -24.98 9.96 -25.89
C VAL A 240 -25.41 8.49 -26.04
N PHE A 241 -24.58 7.50 -25.70
CA PHE A 241 -24.97 6.09 -25.79
C PHE A 241 -24.38 5.29 -24.62
N GLN A 242 -25.20 5.02 -23.60
CA GLN A 242 -24.88 3.97 -22.64
C GLN A 242 -26.05 3.01 -22.51
N GLU A 243 -26.07 2.04 -23.43
CA GLU A 243 -26.53 0.70 -23.11
C GLU A 243 -25.68 0.14 -21.96
N THR A 244 -26.34 -0.54 -21.04
CA THR A 244 -25.83 -0.94 -19.74
C THR A 244 -24.71 -1.97 -19.85
N THR A 245 -23.44 -1.53 -19.92
CA THR A 245 -22.32 -2.45 -19.70
C THR A 245 -22.41 -3.01 -18.29
N SER A 246 -22.52 -4.33 -18.17
CA SER A 246 -22.74 -4.99 -16.89
C SER A 246 -21.55 -4.77 -15.95
N TYR A 247 -21.79 -4.19 -14.77
CA TYR A 247 -20.80 -4.06 -13.69
C TYR A 247 -20.06 -5.38 -13.37
N ARG A 248 -20.69 -6.54 -13.66
CA ARG A 248 -20.07 -7.86 -13.52
C ARG A 248 -18.79 -7.98 -14.35
N MET A 249 -18.74 -7.43 -15.56
CA MET A 249 -17.58 -7.48 -16.44
C MET A 249 -16.40 -6.69 -15.84
N TYR A 250 -16.64 -5.44 -15.40
CA TYR A 250 -15.60 -4.64 -14.73
C TYR A 250 -15.02 -5.34 -13.50
N ARG A 251 -15.86 -6.04 -12.71
CA ARG A 251 -15.40 -6.81 -11.56
C ARG A 251 -14.56 -8.04 -11.94
N LEU A 252 -14.93 -8.74 -13.02
CA LEU A 252 -14.16 -9.88 -13.53
C LEU A 252 -12.80 -9.42 -14.05
N ILE A 253 -12.75 -8.31 -14.77
CA ILE A 253 -11.50 -7.75 -15.28
C ILE A 253 -10.62 -7.24 -14.12
N GLY A 254 -11.20 -6.48 -13.20
CA GLY A 254 -10.46 -5.81 -12.12
C GLY A 254 -9.81 -6.75 -11.10
N TRP A 255 -10.38 -7.94 -10.88
CA TRP A 255 -9.79 -8.95 -9.98
C TRP A 255 -9.19 -10.14 -10.73
N GLY A 256 -9.81 -10.58 -11.83
CA GLY A 256 -9.38 -11.78 -12.57
C GLY A 256 -8.11 -11.57 -13.40
N LEU A 257 -8.01 -10.45 -14.13
CA LEU A 257 -6.83 -10.18 -14.97
C LEU A 257 -5.54 -10.06 -14.12
N PRO A 258 -5.53 -9.36 -12.96
CA PRO A 258 -4.40 -9.38 -12.04
C PRO A 258 -3.98 -10.79 -11.61
N VAL A 259 -4.93 -11.69 -11.28
CA VAL A 259 -4.60 -13.07 -10.88
C VAL A 259 -3.84 -13.78 -12.00
N ILE A 260 -4.32 -13.70 -13.24
CA ILE A 260 -3.69 -14.39 -14.38
C ILE A 260 -2.26 -13.89 -14.57
N MET A 261 -2.08 -12.57 -14.54
CA MET A 261 -0.75 -11.96 -14.69
C MET A 261 0.20 -12.37 -13.57
N THR A 262 -0.25 -12.28 -12.31
CA THR A 262 0.60 -12.58 -11.15
C THR A 262 0.92 -14.06 -11.03
N MET A 263 -0.01 -14.95 -11.38
CA MET A 263 0.25 -16.38 -11.41
C MET A 263 1.26 -16.75 -12.49
N THR A 264 1.16 -16.15 -13.68
CA THR A 264 2.14 -16.37 -14.76
C THR A 264 3.55 -16.00 -14.31
N TRP A 265 3.71 -14.81 -13.72
CA TRP A 265 4.99 -14.38 -13.16
C TRP A 265 5.46 -15.27 -12.00
N ALA A 266 4.58 -15.64 -11.08
CA ALA A 266 4.93 -16.47 -9.92
C ALA A 266 5.41 -17.86 -10.35
N ILE A 267 4.77 -18.47 -11.36
CA ILE A 267 5.18 -19.77 -11.92
C ILE A 267 6.56 -19.66 -12.56
N VAL A 268 6.78 -18.69 -13.46
CA VAL A 268 8.08 -18.48 -14.09
C VAL A 268 9.16 -18.26 -13.03
N THR A 269 8.91 -17.39 -12.06
CA THR A 269 9.87 -17.09 -10.98
C THR A 269 10.16 -18.32 -10.12
N ALA A 270 9.15 -19.14 -9.79
CA ALA A 270 9.33 -20.36 -9.00
C ALA A 270 10.15 -21.44 -9.72
N LEU A 271 10.07 -21.52 -11.05
CA LEU A 271 10.84 -22.47 -11.86
C LEU A 271 12.34 -22.15 -11.87
N TYR A 272 12.70 -20.85 -11.89
CA TYR A 272 14.10 -20.42 -11.87
C TYR A 272 14.71 -20.30 -10.46
N TYR A 273 13.89 -19.98 -9.45
CA TYR A 273 14.34 -19.82 -8.06
C TYR A 273 13.47 -20.66 -7.08
N PRO A 274 13.66 -22.00 -7.05
CA PRO A 274 12.79 -22.90 -6.28
C PRO A 274 13.06 -22.89 -4.77
N PHE A 275 14.29 -22.65 -4.31
CA PHE A 275 14.67 -22.84 -2.90
C PHE A 275 14.75 -21.55 -2.08
N THR A 276 14.80 -20.39 -2.73
CA THR A 276 14.90 -19.09 -2.06
C THR A 276 13.54 -18.42 -1.90
N CYS A 277 13.39 -17.60 -0.86
CA CYS A 277 12.26 -16.67 -0.83
C CYS A 277 12.39 -15.68 -2.01
N PHE A 278 11.26 -15.18 -2.53
CA PHE A 278 11.20 -14.11 -3.52
C PHE A 278 11.62 -12.74 -2.97
N TYR A 279 12.67 -12.70 -2.15
CA TYR A 279 13.33 -11.49 -1.73
C TYR A 279 14.16 -10.94 -2.91
N ASN A 280 14.19 -9.62 -3.10
CA ASN A 280 14.91 -8.97 -4.22
C ASN A 280 14.47 -9.37 -5.64
N TYR A 281 13.27 -9.92 -5.82
CA TYR A 281 12.71 -10.23 -7.15
C TYR A 281 12.70 -9.03 -8.11
N ASN A 282 12.63 -7.80 -7.59
CA ASN A 282 12.67 -6.56 -8.37
C ASN A 282 13.96 -6.40 -9.21
N LEU A 283 15.05 -7.10 -8.85
CA LEU A 283 16.29 -7.06 -9.62
C LEU A 283 16.34 -8.11 -10.74
N THR A 284 15.42 -9.08 -10.74
CA THR A 284 15.40 -10.14 -11.76
C THR A 284 14.78 -9.64 -13.06
N SER A 285 15.27 -10.11 -14.20
CA SER A 285 14.69 -9.73 -15.51
C SER A 285 13.22 -10.12 -15.64
N TYR A 286 12.77 -11.17 -14.93
CA TYR A 286 11.38 -11.64 -14.92
C TYR A 286 10.40 -10.64 -14.28
N PHE A 287 10.89 -9.66 -13.49
CA PHE A 287 10.07 -8.58 -12.96
C PHE A 287 9.31 -7.81 -14.07
N TRP A 288 9.91 -7.70 -15.26
CA TRP A 288 9.30 -7.02 -16.41
C TRP A 288 8.03 -7.70 -16.94
N ILE A 289 7.83 -9.01 -16.66
CA ILE A 289 6.61 -9.73 -17.05
C ILE A 289 5.38 -9.05 -16.45
N LEU A 290 5.48 -8.53 -15.22
CA LEU A 290 4.39 -7.79 -14.60
C LEU A 290 4.53 -6.28 -14.77
N GLU A 291 5.74 -5.75 -14.74
CA GLU A 291 5.93 -4.30 -14.80
C GLU A 291 5.59 -3.74 -16.19
N GLY A 292 5.92 -4.44 -17.28
CA GLY A 292 5.62 -4.01 -18.65
C GLY A 292 4.12 -3.77 -18.88
N PRO A 293 3.23 -4.73 -18.59
CA PRO A 293 1.79 -4.51 -18.66
C PRO A 293 1.28 -3.39 -17.74
N ARG A 294 1.87 -3.24 -16.53
CA ARG A 294 1.53 -2.12 -15.62
C ARG A 294 1.88 -0.78 -16.24
N MET A 295 3.04 -0.66 -16.89
CA MET A 295 3.46 0.55 -17.62
C MET A 295 2.42 0.92 -18.69
N GLY A 296 1.99 -0.06 -19.49
CA GLY A 296 0.98 0.16 -20.53
C GLY A 296 -0.34 0.69 -19.97
N VAL A 297 -0.81 0.10 -18.86
CA VAL A 297 -2.05 0.51 -18.19
C VAL A 297 -1.94 1.92 -17.61
N ILE A 298 -0.80 2.29 -17.02
CA ILE A 298 -0.54 3.64 -16.49
C ILE A 298 -0.51 4.66 -17.63
N LEU A 299 0.16 4.34 -18.74
CA LEU A 299 0.21 5.21 -19.92
C LEU A 299 -1.20 5.46 -20.49
N LEU A 300 -2.02 4.42 -20.61
CA LEU A 300 -3.41 4.56 -21.06
C LEU A 300 -4.23 5.42 -20.09
N ASN A 301 -4.06 5.24 -18.78
CA ASN A 301 -4.74 6.07 -17.78
C ASN A 301 -4.34 7.56 -17.89
N PHE A 302 -3.05 7.83 -18.16
CA PHE A 302 -2.57 9.18 -18.41
C PHE A 302 -3.22 9.81 -19.65
N LEU A 303 -3.36 9.06 -20.74
CA LEU A 303 -4.07 9.52 -21.95
C LEU A 303 -5.55 9.84 -21.66
N PHE A 304 -6.23 8.98 -20.88
CA PHE A 304 -7.61 9.25 -20.45
C PHE A 304 -7.70 10.51 -19.59
N LEU A 305 -6.77 10.71 -18.65
CA LEU A 305 -6.69 11.92 -17.84
C LEU A 305 -6.55 13.18 -18.72
N MET A 306 -5.61 13.18 -19.69
CA MET A 306 -5.43 14.31 -20.60
C MET A 306 -6.72 14.63 -21.37
N ASN A 307 -7.42 13.60 -21.88
CA ASN A 307 -8.69 13.77 -22.57
C ASN A 307 -9.79 14.32 -21.65
N ILE A 308 -9.91 13.79 -20.43
CA ILE A 308 -10.88 14.28 -19.43
C ILE A 308 -10.60 15.73 -19.08
N VAL A 309 -9.35 16.10 -18.83
CA VAL A 309 -8.97 17.49 -18.53
C VAL A 309 -9.31 18.39 -19.71
N ARG A 310 -8.99 17.99 -20.94
CA ARG A 310 -9.36 18.74 -22.15
C ARG A 310 -10.87 18.99 -22.21
N VAL A 311 -11.68 17.95 -22.08
CA VAL A 311 -13.16 18.07 -22.14
C VAL A 311 -13.70 18.89 -20.98
N LEU A 312 -13.16 18.72 -19.77
CA LEU A 312 -13.54 19.50 -18.60
C LEU A 312 -13.22 20.99 -18.78
N VAL A 313 -12.03 21.33 -19.28
CA VAL A 313 -11.62 22.71 -19.57
C VAL A 313 -12.53 23.33 -20.63
N VAL A 314 -12.86 22.60 -21.70
CA VAL A 314 -13.80 23.08 -22.73
C VAL A 314 -15.19 23.33 -22.15
N LYS A 315 -15.75 22.39 -21.38
CA LYS A 315 -17.07 22.54 -20.74
C LYS A 315 -17.08 23.67 -19.70
N LEU A 316 -16.00 23.84 -18.94
CA LEU A 316 -15.87 24.93 -17.98
C LEU A 316 -15.86 26.28 -18.68
N ARG A 317 -15.11 26.44 -19.78
CA ARG A 317 -15.07 27.68 -20.58
C ARG A 317 -16.44 28.06 -21.18
N GLN A 318 -17.32 27.08 -21.41
CA GLN A 318 -18.67 27.31 -21.94
C GLN A 318 -19.69 27.75 -20.87
N SER A 319 -19.40 27.52 -19.58
CA SER A 319 -20.25 28.03 -18.50
C SER A 319 -20.07 29.55 -18.38
N HIS A 320 -21.12 30.35 -18.26
CA HIS A 320 -20.99 31.82 -18.07
C HIS A 320 -20.69 32.17 -16.60
N THR A 321 -19.47 31.93 -16.11
CA THR A 321 -19.02 32.41 -14.78
C THR A 321 -17.70 33.17 -14.94
N SER A 322 -17.32 34.04 -14.01
CA SER A 322 -16.09 34.84 -14.12
C SER A 322 -14.86 33.97 -14.43
N GLU A 323 -14.03 34.40 -15.39
CA GLU A 323 -12.87 33.62 -15.89
C GLU A 323 -11.95 33.17 -14.76
N THR A 324 -11.77 34.01 -13.73
CA THR A 324 -10.93 33.73 -12.55
C THR A 324 -11.52 32.66 -11.63
N GLU A 325 -12.83 32.62 -11.40
CA GLU A 325 -13.45 31.53 -10.63
C GLU A 325 -13.43 30.21 -11.39
N GLN A 326 -13.57 30.24 -12.71
CA GLN A 326 -13.50 29.08 -13.58
C GLN A 326 -12.13 28.44 -13.59
N ILE A 327 -11.08 29.25 -13.79
CA ILE A 327 -9.69 28.79 -13.76
C ILE A 327 -9.37 28.23 -12.37
N ARG A 328 -9.81 28.89 -11.29
CA ARG A 328 -9.60 28.39 -9.92
C ARG A 328 -10.30 27.05 -9.67
N LYS A 329 -11.53 26.86 -10.16
CA LYS A 329 -12.27 25.60 -10.06
C LYS A 329 -11.62 24.50 -10.92
N ALA A 330 -11.14 24.84 -12.13
CA ALA A 330 -10.44 23.92 -13.03
C ALA A 330 -9.09 23.46 -12.46
N VAL A 331 -8.27 24.41 -11.97
CA VAL A 331 -6.99 24.13 -11.33
C VAL A 331 -7.19 23.32 -10.05
N LYS A 332 -8.20 23.66 -9.24
CA LYS A 332 -8.55 22.86 -8.05
C LYS A 332 -8.96 21.44 -8.44
N ALA A 333 -9.76 21.26 -9.49
CA ALA A 333 -10.13 19.94 -9.99
C ALA A 333 -8.92 19.17 -10.53
N ALA A 334 -8.02 19.82 -11.29
CA ALA A 334 -6.82 19.22 -11.86
C ALA A 334 -5.80 18.83 -10.79
N VAL A 335 -5.55 19.69 -9.79
CA VAL A 335 -4.68 19.40 -8.63
C VAL A 335 -5.24 18.26 -7.79
N VAL A 336 -6.56 18.14 -7.69
CA VAL A 336 -7.23 17.01 -7.04
C VAL A 336 -7.14 15.74 -7.90
N LEU A 337 -7.21 15.84 -9.23
CA LEU A 337 -7.07 14.73 -10.17
C LEU A 337 -5.64 14.20 -10.31
N PHE A 338 -4.65 15.04 -10.01
CA PHE A 338 -3.22 14.78 -10.23
C PHE A 338 -2.68 13.57 -9.43
N PRO A 339 -3.00 13.38 -8.13
CA PRO A 339 -2.61 12.18 -7.38
C PRO A 339 -3.48 10.95 -7.67
N LEU A 340 -4.70 11.14 -8.21
CA LEU A 340 -5.73 10.09 -8.33
C LEU A 340 -5.50 9.14 -9.52
N LEU A 341 -4.87 9.59 -10.61
CA LEU A 341 -4.92 8.91 -11.92
C LEU A 341 -3.57 8.36 -12.43
N GLY A 342 -2.62 8.11 -11.54
CA GLY A 342 -1.41 7.35 -11.88
C GLY A 342 -0.23 8.16 -12.42
N ILE A 343 -0.30 9.50 -12.44
CA ILE A 343 0.87 10.35 -12.72
C ILE A 343 2.00 10.12 -11.70
N THR A 344 1.65 9.93 -10.42
CA THR A 344 2.62 9.57 -9.37
C THR A 344 3.41 8.31 -9.72
N ASN A 345 2.73 7.34 -10.36
CA ASN A 345 3.33 6.10 -10.82
C ASN A 345 4.12 6.30 -12.12
N LEU A 346 3.71 7.21 -13.00
CA LEU A 346 4.50 7.61 -14.17
C LEU A 346 5.83 8.26 -13.75
N LEU A 347 5.83 9.09 -12.70
CA LEU A 347 7.07 9.64 -12.12
C LEU A 347 7.96 8.53 -11.55
N SER A 348 7.37 7.55 -10.86
CA SER A 348 8.10 6.38 -10.35
C SER A 348 8.69 5.51 -11.47
N MET A 349 8.18 5.64 -12.69
CA MET A 349 8.62 4.88 -13.87
C MET A 349 9.59 5.65 -14.76
N ALA A 350 9.65 6.99 -14.63
CA ALA A 350 10.68 7.79 -15.27
C ALA A 350 12.04 7.28 -14.77
N GLY A 351 12.92 6.89 -15.70
CA GLY A 351 14.17 6.20 -15.38
C GLY A 351 14.97 6.92 -14.29
N VAL A 352 15.51 6.16 -13.35
CA VAL A 352 16.26 6.68 -12.20
C VAL A 352 17.43 7.54 -12.71
N PRO A 353 17.44 8.86 -12.47
CA PRO A 353 18.52 9.74 -12.92
C PRO A 353 19.71 9.60 -11.96
N LEU A 354 20.54 8.57 -12.17
CA LEU A 354 21.74 8.32 -11.34
C LEU A 354 22.94 9.21 -11.70
N GLU A 355 22.85 10.01 -12.77
CA GLU A 355 23.96 10.85 -13.24
C GLU A 355 24.32 11.98 -12.28
N LYS A 356 23.36 12.43 -11.46
CA LYS A 356 23.55 13.53 -10.51
C LYS A 356 22.81 13.23 -9.20
N THR A 357 23.54 13.21 -8.09
CA THR A 357 23.01 12.90 -6.76
C THR A 357 21.82 13.77 -6.37
N VAL A 358 21.82 15.06 -6.72
CA VAL A 358 20.71 15.99 -6.44
C VAL A 358 19.43 15.59 -7.17
N TRP A 359 19.53 15.21 -8.44
CA TRP A 359 18.38 14.80 -9.25
C TRP A 359 17.86 13.44 -8.80
N PHE A 360 18.75 12.53 -8.43
CA PHE A 360 18.38 11.26 -7.80
C PHE A 360 17.64 11.49 -6.48
N ALA A 361 18.14 12.36 -5.60
CA ALA A 361 17.51 12.68 -4.33
C ALA A 361 16.10 13.26 -4.53
N LEU A 362 15.98 14.26 -5.41
CA LEU A 362 14.70 14.91 -5.70
C LEU A 362 13.68 13.90 -6.27
N TRP A 363 14.11 13.09 -7.23
CA TRP A 363 13.27 12.05 -7.83
C TRP A 363 12.85 11.01 -6.80
N SER A 364 13.80 10.51 -5.98
CA SER A 364 13.55 9.51 -4.93
C SER A 364 12.54 10.03 -3.90
N TYR A 365 12.83 11.16 -3.24
CA TYR A 365 11.93 11.71 -2.23
C TYR A 365 10.53 11.99 -2.79
N THR A 366 10.45 12.58 -3.98
CA THR A 366 9.17 12.93 -4.61
C THR A 366 8.34 11.68 -4.95
N THR A 367 8.94 10.69 -5.61
CA THR A 367 8.23 9.47 -6.02
C THR A 367 7.79 8.63 -4.83
N HIS A 368 8.67 8.43 -3.86
CA HIS A 368 8.36 7.67 -2.66
C HIS A 368 7.34 8.38 -1.76
N PHE A 369 7.39 9.71 -1.64
CA PHE A 369 6.35 10.49 -0.97
C PHE A 369 5.00 10.33 -1.66
N LEU A 370 4.93 10.59 -2.97
CA LEU A 370 3.69 10.54 -3.72
C LEU A 370 3.04 9.15 -3.70
N THR A 371 3.83 8.09 -3.81
CA THR A 371 3.35 6.70 -3.77
C THR A 371 2.91 6.27 -2.36
N SER A 372 3.61 6.70 -1.31
CA SER A 372 3.26 6.35 0.08
C SER A 372 1.98 7.04 0.55
N PHE A 373 1.80 8.31 0.19
CA PHE A 373 0.61 9.09 0.54
C PHE A 373 -0.54 8.97 -0.47
N GLN A 374 -0.37 8.21 -1.54
CA GLN A 374 -1.40 8.04 -2.58
C GLN A 374 -2.75 7.64 -1.97
N GLY A 375 -2.78 6.67 -1.05
CA GLY A 375 -4.01 6.22 -0.40
C GLY A 375 -4.65 7.24 0.52
N LEU A 376 -3.85 8.06 1.21
CA LEU A 376 -4.33 9.20 1.97
C LEU A 376 -5.01 10.23 1.05
N PHE A 377 -4.40 10.56 -0.09
CA PHE A 377 -4.98 11.48 -1.06
C PHE A 377 -6.30 10.96 -1.62
N LEU A 378 -6.35 9.68 -2.05
CA LEU A 378 -7.58 9.05 -2.53
C LEU A 378 -8.69 9.08 -1.46
N ALA A 379 -8.38 8.68 -0.23
CA ALA A 379 -9.32 8.67 0.89
C ALA A 379 -9.86 10.08 1.19
N THR A 380 -8.97 11.07 1.20
CA THR A 380 -9.33 12.45 1.48
C THR A 380 -10.28 13.01 0.42
N ILE A 381 -9.99 12.78 -0.86
CA ILE A 381 -10.80 13.36 -1.94
C ILE A 381 -12.15 12.65 -2.05
N TYR A 382 -12.16 11.31 -2.10
CA TYR A 382 -13.38 10.56 -2.39
C TYR A 382 -14.25 10.28 -1.17
N CYS A 383 -13.69 10.31 0.05
CA CYS A 383 -14.42 10.11 1.29
C CYS A 383 -14.56 11.41 2.10
N PHE A 384 -13.46 11.99 2.58
CA PHE A 384 -13.53 13.09 3.56
C PHE A 384 -14.02 14.42 2.98
N LEU A 385 -13.62 14.76 1.75
CA LEU A 385 -14.02 15.99 1.06
C LEU A 385 -15.31 15.83 0.25
N ASN A 386 -15.86 14.62 0.16
CA ASN A 386 -17.05 14.36 -0.62
C ASN A 386 -18.29 14.94 0.09
N GLY A 387 -18.94 15.92 -0.57
CA GLY A 387 -20.10 16.62 -0.02
C GLY A 387 -21.24 15.68 0.37
N GLU A 388 -21.51 14.65 -0.45
CA GLU A 388 -22.58 13.68 -0.15
C GLU A 388 -22.29 12.89 1.13
N VAL A 389 -21.03 12.48 1.32
CA VAL A 389 -20.58 11.75 2.50
C VAL A 389 -20.64 12.66 3.73
N ARG A 390 -20.18 13.91 3.62
CA ARG A 390 -20.23 14.91 4.70
C ARG A 390 -21.67 15.22 5.13
N THR A 391 -22.59 15.42 4.18
CA THR A 391 -23.99 15.70 4.51
C THR A 391 -24.63 14.53 5.24
N ALA A 392 -24.39 13.30 4.81
CA ALA A 392 -24.99 12.15 5.47
C ALA A 392 -24.29 11.74 6.78
N LEU A 393 -23.00 12.04 6.94
CA LEU A 393 -22.32 12.05 8.24
C LEU A 393 -22.99 13.05 9.20
N HIS A 394 -23.18 14.29 8.77
CA HIS A 394 -23.81 15.34 9.58
C HIS A 394 -25.23 14.97 9.99
N LYS A 395 -26.05 14.44 9.07
CA LYS A 395 -27.41 13.95 9.39
C LYS A 395 -27.39 12.83 10.44
N THR A 396 -26.45 11.90 10.33
CA THR A 396 -26.36 10.80 11.29
C THR A 396 -25.87 11.28 12.66
N MET A 397 -24.90 12.19 12.67
CA MET A 397 -24.40 12.83 13.89
C MET A 397 -25.52 13.62 14.59
N PHE A 398 -26.33 14.36 13.83
CA PHE A 398 -27.50 15.06 14.34
C PHE A 398 -28.49 14.09 14.99
N VAL A 399 -28.87 13.00 14.30
CA VAL A 399 -29.79 11.97 14.87
C VAL A 399 -29.21 11.31 16.12
N TYR A 400 -27.90 11.03 16.14
CA TYR A 400 -27.22 10.45 17.30
C TYR A 400 -27.22 11.42 18.49
N LEU A 401 -26.90 12.70 18.27
CA LEU A 401 -26.95 13.76 19.29
C LEU A 401 -28.38 13.98 19.80
N SER A 402 -29.38 14.00 18.92
CA SER A 402 -30.80 14.10 19.32
C SER A 402 -31.22 12.92 20.18
N ARG A 403 -30.83 11.67 19.85
CA ARG A 403 -31.10 10.50 20.69
C ARG A 403 -30.41 10.60 22.05
N ARG A 404 -29.17 11.08 22.10
CA ARG A 404 -28.45 11.26 23.37
C ARG A 404 -29.13 12.30 24.27
N ASN A 405 -29.52 13.44 23.70
CA ASN A 405 -30.27 14.46 24.44
C ASN A 405 -31.64 13.96 24.94
N THR A 406 -32.34 13.10 24.20
CA THR A 406 -33.60 12.51 24.67
C THR A 406 -33.42 11.50 25.81
N VAL A 407 -32.27 10.82 25.89
CA VAL A 407 -31.95 9.89 26.99
C VAL A 407 -31.59 10.68 28.24
N ASP A 408 -30.78 11.74 28.13
CA ASP A 408 -30.46 12.62 29.27
C ASP A 408 -31.71 13.37 29.80
N GLN A 409 -32.66 13.74 28.93
CA GLN A 409 -33.94 14.32 29.37
C GLN A 409 -34.87 13.31 30.06
N ARG A 410 -34.84 12.02 29.68
CA ARG A 410 -35.60 10.97 30.39
C ARG A 410 -34.99 10.61 31.74
N ALA A 411 -33.67 10.65 31.88
CA ALA A 411 -32.99 10.42 33.14
C ALA A 411 -33.19 11.54 34.18
N ARG A 412 -33.59 12.74 33.75
CA ARG A 412 -33.85 13.92 34.61
C ARG A 412 -35.32 14.16 34.99
N ARG A 413 -36.26 13.30 34.57
CA ARG A 413 -37.66 13.43 35.05
C ARG A 413 -37.77 12.80 36.45
N PRO A 414 -38.11 13.55 37.51
CA PRO A 414 -38.52 12.95 38.77
C PRO A 414 -39.81 12.18 38.51
N SER A 415 -39.88 10.93 38.98
CA SER A 415 -41.08 10.11 39.00
C SER A 415 -42.12 10.75 39.93
N ALA A 416 -42.93 11.67 39.40
CA ALA A 416 -44.16 12.10 40.05
C ALA A 416 -45.20 11.00 39.88
N PHE A 417 -45.28 10.14 40.91
CA PHE A 417 -46.45 9.35 41.22
C PHE A 417 -47.59 10.32 41.52
N SER A 418 -48.61 10.38 40.68
CA SER A 418 -49.88 11.02 41.05
C SER A 418 -51.05 10.10 40.71
N ALA A 419 -51.76 9.80 41.77
CA ALA A 419 -52.90 8.92 41.88
C ALA A 419 -54.13 9.43 41.12
N CYS A 420 -55.08 8.50 40.96
CA CYS A 420 -56.45 8.67 40.51
C CYS A 420 -57.11 10.01 40.90
N GLN A 421 -57.86 10.62 39.97
CA GLN A 421 -59.29 10.87 40.23
C GLN A 421 -60.10 11.03 38.93
N SER A 422 -61.35 10.59 39.01
CA SER A 422 -62.34 10.45 37.95
C SER A 422 -63.43 11.53 38.03
N HIS A 423 -64.10 11.77 36.88
CA HIS A 423 -65.37 12.49 36.65
C HIS A 423 -65.47 14.00 36.90
N ARG A 424 -65.87 14.78 35.87
CA ARG A 424 -67.28 15.18 35.61
C ARG A 424 -67.41 16.05 34.35
N ILE A 425 -68.46 15.80 33.56
CA ILE A 425 -68.93 16.55 32.39
C ILE A 425 -69.97 17.59 32.85
N THR A 426 -69.93 18.85 32.35
CA THR A 426 -71.05 19.58 31.68
C THR A 426 -70.73 21.06 31.41
N SER A 427 -70.82 21.44 30.12
CA SER A 427 -71.36 22.68 29.48
C SER A 427 -71.25 24.07 30.12
N VAL A 428 -70.87 25.09 29.33
CA VAL A 428 -71.72 26.18 28.76
C VAL A 428 -70.83 27.21 28.02
N ILE A 429 -71.36 27.75 26.91
CA ILE A 429 -70.87 28.78 25.97
C ILE A 429 -70.92 30.17 26.68
N ASP A 430 -69.99 31.14 26.58
CA ASP A 430 -69.77 32.03 25.42
C ASP A 430 -68.63 33.08 25.66
N THR A 431 -68.27 33.79 24.57
CA THR A 431 -67.59 35.09 24.39
C THR A 431 -66.05 35.22 24.30
N ASP A 432 -65.67 35.92 23.24
CA ASP A 432 -64.34 36.26 22.68
C ASP A 432 -63.45 37.17 23.54
N GLU A 433 -62.12 36.97 23.48
CA GLU A 433 -61.13 37.90 22.89
C GLU A 433 -59.68 37.49 23.27
N ASP A 434 -58.86 37.38 22.22
CA ASP A 434 -57.43 37.65 22.06
C ASP A 434 -56.26 37.02 22.87
N GLU A 435 -55.31 36.59 22.03
CA GLU A 435 -53.84 36.49 22.16
C GLU A 435 -53.12 35.34 22.90
N LEU A 436 -52.34 34.64 22.06
CA LEU A 436 -50.99 34.08 22.25
C LEU A 436 -50.78 32.67 22.80
N ARG A 437 -50.05 31.90 21.96
CA ARG A 437 -49.12 30.77 22.23
C ARG A 437 -49.68 29.35 22.44
N SER A 438 -49.24 28.48 21.52
CA SER A 438 -48.48 27.23 21.78
C SER A 438 -49.07 25.92 21.24
N CYS A 439 -48.20 25.17 20.56
CA CYS A 439 -48.14 23.70 20.42
C CYS A 439 -49.34 22.91 19.84
N GLY A 440 -49.18 22.52 18.57
CA GLY A 440 -48.92 21.13 18.17
C GLY A 440 -49.98 20.06 18.45
N TRP A 441 -50.59 19.51 17.40
CA TRP A 441 -51.19 18.17 17.44
C TRP A 441 -50.84 17.34 16.22
N ILE A 442 -50.08 16.28 16.50
CA ILE A 442 -49.86 15.09 15.67
C ILE A 442 -51.20 14.35 15.59
N LYS A 443 -51.77 14.24 14.40
CA LYS A 443 -52.85 13.28 14.10
C LYS A 443 -52.24 11.90 13.88
N LEU A 444 -52.43 10.99 14.85
CA LEU A 444 -52.50 9.57 14.57
C LEU A 444 -53.83 9.31 13.84
N CYS A 445 -53.77 8.93 12.56
CA CYS A 445 -54.89 8.25 11.90
C CYS A 445 -54.55 6.76 11.81
N CYS A 446 -55.24 5.95 12.61
CA CYS A 446 -55.41 4.53 12.32
C CYS A 446 -56.19 4.40 11.00
N SER A 447 -55.64 3.61 10.08
CA SER A 447 -56.18 3.39 8.75
C SER A 447 -57.49 2.60 8.81
N ASN A 448 -58.48 3.12 8.11
CA ASN A 448 -59.80 2.56 7.90
C ASN A 448 -59.70 1.37 6.94
N ASN A 449 -60.19 0.20 7.36
CA ASN A 449 -60.22 -1.03 6.57
C ASN A 449 -61.29 -0.89 5.47
N ARG A 450 -60.87 -0.64 4.22
CA ARG A 450 -61.76 -0.66 3.05
C ARG A 450 -61.97 -2.10 2.60
N ASN A 451 -63.20 -2.58 2.75
CA ASN A 451 -63.73 -3.74 2.04
C ASN A 451 -64.01 -3.34 0.58
N THR A 452 -63.38 -4.03 -0.37
CA THR A 452 -63.82 -4.15 -1.76
C THR A 452 -63.62 -5.62 -2.16
N PRO A 453 -64.68 -6.36 -2.54
CA PRO A 453 -64.56 -7.64 -3.20
C PRO A 453 -64.49 -7.51 -4.73
N SER A 454 -64.15 -8.63 -5.31
CA SER A 454 -63.72 -9.01 -6.65
C SER A 454 -64.67 -8.73 -7.83
N LEU A 455 -64.01 -8.67 -9.00
CA LEU A 455 -64.54 -8.95 -10.34
C LEU A 455 -65.51 -10.14 -10.36
N ASP A 456 -66.61 -10.00 -11.10
CA ASP A 456 -67.15 -11.05 -11.97
C ASP A 456 -67.88 -10.44 -13.17
N ARG A 457 -67.55 -10.95 -14.37
CA ARG A 457 -68.23 -10.68 -15.66
C ARG A 457 -69.42 -11.63 -15.81
N PRO A 458 -70.55 -11.23 -16.41
CA PRO A 458 -71.46 -12.17 -17.05
C PRO A 458 -71.13 -12.35 -18.53
N ALA A 459 -71.23 -13.59 -18.98
CA ALA A 459 -71.16 -14.00 -20.39
C ALA A 459 -72.48 -13.69 -21.10
N GLU A 460 -72.37 -13.25 -22.36
CA GLU A 460 -73.48 -13.15 -23.32
C GLU A 460 -74.06 -14.53 -23.65
N SER A 461 -75.39 -14.60 -23.63
CA SER A 461 -76.17 -15.69 -24.23
C SER A 461 -76.76 -15.24 -25.57
N VAL A 462 -76.67 -16.20 -26.48
CA VAL A 462 -77.20 -16.30 -27.83
C VAL A 462 -78.72 -16.02 -27.94
N GLU A 463 -79.09 -15.51 -29.12
CA GLU A 463 -80.38 -15.59 -29.83
C GLU A 463 -81.49 -14.52 -29.64
N HIS A 464 -81.80 -13.96 -30.83
CA HIS A 464 -82.97 -13.24 -31.35
C HIS A 464 -83.19 -11.74 -31.05
#